data_AF-A0A6C2DT62-F1
#
_entry.id   AF-A0A6C2DT62-F1
#
_cell.length_a   1.000
_cell.length_b   1.000
_cell.length_c   1.000
_cell.angle_alpha   90.00
_cell.angle_beta   90.00
_cell.angle_gamma   90.00
#
_symmetry.space_group_name_H-M   'P 1'
#
loop_
_entity.id
_entity.type
_entity.pdbx_description
1 polymer ?
#
loop_
_entity_poly.entity_id
_entity_poly.type
_entity_poly.pdbx_seq_one_letter_code
_entity_poly.pdbx_strand_id
1 'polypeptide(L)'
;MAAVSVALVAKLGVDGKYEAENYRIQSQDNFYEISNLDGEAIAKFELQSNRAVFMEDRTTVDQQIDFTKTAFKTTTVDIASLTQNQGYLAAIDKLGDLAPAGARGVVVVENVLNETGQESFKGEYYNFQRNQDGDITIVNNHTGEDILRTMQGQISLNAMTPTDLKNFQQAFQRMNSPKPMLEQSSPDLER
;
A
#
# COMPACT_ATOMS: atom_id res chain seq x y z
N MET A 1 16.49 16.68 -4.29
CA MET A 1 16.49 15.52 -3.38
C MET A 1 15.61 15.81 -2.16
N ALA A 2 15.90 16.83 -1.34
CA ALA A 2 15.07 17.28 -0.21
C ALA A 2 13.61 17.71 -0.51
N ALA A 3 13.34 18.31 -1.67
CA ALA A 3 12.03 18.92 -1.98
C ALA A 3 10.88 17.92 -2.20
N VAL A 4 11.23 16.64 -2.41
CA VAL A 4 10.28 15.60 -2.80
C VAL A 4 9.54 15.03 -1.59
N SER A 5 10.26 14.72 -0.52
CA SER A 5 9.69 14.25 0.75
C SER A 5 8.75 15.31 1.35
N VAL A 6 9.04 16.59 1.16
CA VAL A 6 8.20 17.73 1.57
C VAL A 6 6.82 17.74 0.91
N ALA A 7 6.78 17.60 -0.41
CA ALA A 7 5.53 17.67 -1.17
C ALA A 7 4.61 16.49 -0.86
N LEU A 8 5.20 15.31 -0.64
CA LEU A 8 4.49 14.11 -0.23
C LEU A 8 3.86 14.28 1.16
N VAL A 9 4.66 14.80 2.09
CA VAL A 9 4.32 14.87 3.50
C VAL A 9 3.37 16.03 3.82
N ALA A 10 3.44 17.14 3.09
CA ALA A 10 2.45 18.22 3.17
C ALA A 10 1.06 17.79 2.66
N LYS A 11 0.96 16.73 1.85
CA LYS A 11 -0.31 16.19 1.34
C LYS A 11 -0.84 14.99 2.13
N LEU A 12 0.05 14.16 2.68
CA LEU A 12 -0.31 12.95 3.44
C LEU A 12 -0.34 13.17 4.96
N GLY A 13 0.41 14.16 5.46
CA GLY A 13 0.57 14.48 6.87
C GLY A 13 -0.06 15.83 7.21
N VAL A 14 -1.39 15.91 7.18
CA VAL A 14 -2.08 16.82 8.12
C VAL A 14 -1.69 16.36 9.53
N ASP A 15 -1.50 17.27 10.50
CA ASP A 15 -1.08 16.92 11.87
C ASP A 15 -1.66 15.58 12.33
N GLY A 16 -0.79 14.58 12.52
CA GLY A 16 -1.23 13.21 12.70
C GLY A 16 -0.26 12.13 12.21
N LYS A 17 -0.81 10.93 12.03
CA LYS A 17 -0.07 9.70 11.73
C LYS A 17 -0.67 9.05 10.50
N TYR A 18 0.15 8.81 9.49
CA TYR A 18 -0.19 8.05 8.29
C TYR A 18 0.59 6.74 8.28
N GLU A 19 -0.13 5.62 8.18
CA GLU A 19 0.44 4.27 8.05
C GLU A 19 0.34 3.83 6.59
N ALA A 20 1.50 3.70 5.93
CA ALA A 20 1.63 3.17 4.59
C ALA A 20 2.02 1.69 4.60
N GLU A 21 2.03 1.06 3.42
CA GLU A 21 2.43 -0.33 3.24
C GLU A 21 3.81 -0.65 3.83
N ASN A 22 4.81 0.21 3.61
CA ASN A 22 6.19 -0.03 4.07
C ASN A 22 6.77 1.11 4.93
N TYR A 23 5.99 2.16 5.18
CA TYR A 23 6.46 3.35 5.88
C TYR A 23 5.41 3.86 6.86
N ARG A 24 5.88 4.53 7.90
CA ARG A 24 5.07 5.36 8.77
C ARG A 24 5.48 6.81 8.58
N ILE A 25 4.52 7.69 8.40
CA ILE A 25 4.75 9.13 8.32
C ILE A 25 4.06 9.77 9.52
N GLN A 26 4.81 10.51 10.31
CA GLN A 26 4.29 11.30 11.43
C GLN A 26 4.53 12.78 11.15
N SER A 27 3.54 13.59 11.48
CA SER A 27 3.62 15.05 11.44
C SER A 27 3.15 15.66 12.75
N GLN A 28 3.95 16.57 13.29
CA GLN A 28 3.60 17.35 14.46
C GLN A 28 4.34 18.70 14.44
N ASP A 29 3.62 19.81 14.57
CA ASP A 29 4.21 21.15 14.74
C ASP A 29 5.21 21.53 13.63
N ASN A 30 4.92 21.13 12.37
CA ASN A 30 5.80 21.26 11.19
C ASN A 30 7.06 20.37 11.19
N PHE A 31 7.22 19.50 12.19
CA PHE A 31 8.20 18.43 12.18
C PHE A 31 7.62 17.18 11.58
N TYR A 32 8.42 16.52 10.76
CA TYR A 32 8.04 15.34 10.03
C TYR A 32 9.06 14.24 10.20
N GLU A 33 8.55 13.04 10.44
CA GLU A 33 9.34 11.83 10.56
C GLU A 33 8.78 10.75 9.63
N ILE A 34 9.65 10.19 8.80
CA ILE A 34 9.37 9.00 8.00
C ILE A 34 10.18 7.86 8.62
N SER A 35 9.48 6.80 9.02
CA SER A 35 10.07 5.63 9.65
C SER A 35 9.71 4.38 8.86
N ASN A 36 10.58 3.37 8.88
CA ASN A 36 10.24 2.05 8.35
C ASN A 36 9.27 1.32 9.28
N LEU A 37 8.83 0.12 8.89
CA LEU A 37 7.92 -0.70 9.70
C LEU A 37 8.53 -1.16 11.04
N ASP A 38 9.85 -1.21 11.14
CA ASP A 38 10.58 -1.53 12.37
C ASP A 38 10.64 -0.34 13.34
N GLY A 39 10.16 0.84 12.92
CA GLY A 39 10.17 2.07 13.71
C GLY A 39 11.50 2.82 13.67
N GLU A 40 12.44 2.43 12.81
CA GLU A 40 13.64 3.21 12.57
C GLU A 40 13.31 4.41 11.70
N ALA A 41 13.65 5.61 12.18
CA ALA A 41 13.54 6.82 11.40
C ALA A 41 14.54 6.83 10.25
N ILE A 42 14.02 6.95 9.03
CA ILE A 42 14.83 7.03 7.80
C ILE A 42 14.91 8.45 7.26
N ALA A 43 13.98 9.34 7.63
CA ALA A 43 14.08 10.76 7.37
C ALA A 43 13.39 11.58 8.46
N LYS A 44 14.02 12.70 8.86
CA LYS A 44 13.43 13.70 9.75
C LYS A 44 13.69 15.09 9.19
N PHE A 45 12.65 15.90 9.08
CA PHE A 45 12.79 17.27 8.60
C PHE A 45 11.74 18.20 9.20
N GLU A 46 12.09 19.47 9.28
CA GLU A 46 11.17 20.54 9.64
C GLU A 46 10.78 21.32 8.38
N LEU A 47 9.49 21.63 8.21
CA LEU A 47 9.04 22.56 7.18
C LEU A 47 9.16 23.99 7.68
N GLN A 48 10.16 24.71 7.16
CA GLN A 48 10.35 26.12 7.43
C GLN A 48 10.00 26.96 6.20
N SER A 49 8.95 27.77 6.31
CA SER A 49 8.36 28.55 5.21
C SER A 49 7.92 27.66 4.03
N ASN A 50 8.83 27.38 3.08
CA ASN A 50 8.59 26.57 1.87
C ASN A 50 9.75 25.58 1.59
N ARG A 51 10.56 25.25 2.60
CA ARG A 51 11.71 24.35 2.46
C ARG A 51 11.71 23.32 3.58
N ALA A 52 12.08 22.09 3.27
CA ALA A 52 12.52 21.16 4.31
C ALA A 52 13.93 21.49 4.75
N VAL A 53 14.09 21.58 6.06
CA VAL A 53 15.37 21.52 6.73
C VAL A 53 15.51 20.12 7.30
N PHE A 54 16.34 19.30 6.66
CA PHE A 54 16.57 17.91 7.08
C PHE A 54 17.47 17.89 8.32
N MET A 55 16.98 17.21 9.36
CA MET A 55 17.74 16.87 10.56
C MET A 55 18.38 15.49 10.43
N GLU A 56 17.73 14.59 9.68
CA GLU A 56 18.20 13.23 9.41
C GLU A 56 17.72 12.78 8.03
N ASP A 57 18.61 12.17 7.24
CA ASP A 57 18.28 11.53 5.96
C ASP A 57 19.17 10.30 5.76
N ARG A 58 18.57 9.13 5.94
CA ARG A 58 19.15 7.81 5.69
C ARG A 58 18.46 7.10 4.53
N THR A 59 17.74 7.84 3.70
CA THR A 59 16.96 7.25 2.61
C THR A 59 17.87 6.61 1.57
N THR A 60 17.53 5.39 1.16
CA THR A 60 18.20 4.71 0.05
C THR A 60 17.75 5.29 -1.29
N VAL A 61 18.49 5.01 -2.37
CA VAL A 61 18.14 5.47 -3.72
C VAL A 61 16.74 4.96 -4.12
N ASP A 62 16.41 3.71 -3.84
CA ASP A 62 15.11 3.13 -4.17
C ASP A 62 13.97 3.82 -3.42
N GLN A 63 14.17 4.14 -2.13
CA GLN A 63 13.21 4.90 -1.33
C GLN A 63 13.00 6.30 -1.89
N GLN A 64 14.08 6.99 -2.28
CA GLN A 64 14.00 8.30 -2.91
C GLN A 64 13.27 8.27 -4.26
N ILE A 65 13.47 7.21 -5.06
CA ILE A 65 12.75 7.01 -6.32
C ILE A 65 11.25 6.82 -6.05
N ASP A 66 10.88 5.99 -5.06
CA ASP A 66 9.48 5.77 -4.69
C ASP A 66 8.82 7.07 -4.22
N PHE A 67 9.46 7.78 -3.29
CA PHE A 67 8.97 9.08 -2.81
C PHE A 67 8.80 10.09 -3.95
N THR A 68 9.71 10.09 -4.93
CA THR A 68 9.64 10.97 -6.11
C THR A 68 8.49 10.62 -7.03
N LYS A 69 8.29 9.33 -7.33
CA LYS A 69 7.17 8.87 -8.15
C LYS A 69 5.84 9.26 -7.51
N THR A 70 5.71 9.05 -6.21
CA THR A 70 4.50 9.39 -5.47
C THR A 70 4.32 10.91 -5.42
N ALA A 71 5.33 11.70 -5.04
CA ALA A 71 5.22 13.16 -5.02
C ALA A 71 4.84 13.77 -6.38
N PHE A 72 5.43 13.28 -7.48
CA PHE A 72 5.11 13.79 -8.82
C PHE A 72 3.65 13.50 -9.22
N LYS A 73 3.19 12.25 -9.02
CA LYS A 73 1.83 11.82 -9.33
C LYS A 73 0.78 12.52 -8.46
N THR A 74 1.09 12.73 -7.19
CA THR A 74 0.22 13.45 -6.24
C THR A 74 0.21 14.96 -6.46
N THR A 75 1.24 15.53 -7.07
CA THR A 75 1.24 16.96 -7.45
C THR A 75 0.36 17.20 -8.68
N THR A 76 0.34 16.26 -9.62
CA THR A 76 -0.50 16.32 -10.83
C THR A 76 -1.97 15.96 -10.57
N VAL A 77 -2.24 15.12 -9.57
CA VAL A 77 -3.58 14.66 -9.20
C VAL A 77 -3.70 14.73 -7.68
N ASP A 78 -4.71 15.41 -7.15
CA ASP A 78 -4.90 15.47 -5.70
C ASP A 78 -5.05 14.05 -5.11
N ILE A 79 -4.42 13.79 -3.96
CA ILE A 79 -4.45 12.46 -3.32
C ILE A 79 -5.88 12.07 -2.99
N ALA A 80 -6.69 13.02 -2.52
CA ALA A 80 -8.12 12.79 -2.28
C ALA A 80 -8.88 12.44 -3.57
N SER A 81 -8.42 12.92 -4.73
CA SER A 81 -9.01 12.58 -6.03
C SER A 81 -8.52 11.24 -6.59
N LEU A 82 -7.33 10.77 -6.19
CA LEU A 82 -6.83 9.43 -6.52
C LEU A 82 -7.68 8.34 -5.87
N THR A 83 -8.18 8.58 -4.65
CA THR A 83 -9.06 7.64 -3.95
C THR A 83 -10.52 7.70 -4.44
N GLN A 84 -11.00 8.85 -4.93
CA GLN A 84 -12.40 9.04 -5.30
C GLN A 84 -12.77 8.68 -6.75
N ASN A 85 -11.89 8.89 -7.74
CA ASN A 85 -12.31 8.93 -9.16
C ASN A 85 -11.67 7.90 -10.11
N GLN A 86 -10.71 7.07 -9.67
CA GLN A 86 -9.92 6.24 -10.59
C GLN A 86 -9.99 4.74 -10.34
N GLY A 87 -10.81 4.32 -9.37
CA GLY A 87 -10.81 2.95 -8.90
C GLY A 87 -9.58 2.67 -8.05
N TYR A 88 -9.80 1.91 -6.99
CA TYR A 88 -8.82 1.69 -5.93
C TYR A 88 -7.50 1.05 -6.42
N LEU A 89 -7.56 0.18 -7.42
CA LEU A 89 -6.39 -0.49 -8.01
C LEU A 89 -5.43 0.49 -8.72
N ALA A 90 -5.97 1.44 -9.48
CA ALA A 90 -5.17 2.44 -10.18
C ALA A 90 -4.53 3.44 -9.19
N ALA A 91 -5.15 3.66 -8.03
CA ALA A 91 -4.57 4.47 -6.97
C ALA A 91 -3.35 3.78 -6.34
N ILE A 92 -3.41 2.47 -6.11
CA ILE A 92 -2.29 1.71 -5.52
C ILE A 92 -1.06 1.68 -6.43
N ASP A 93 -1.23 1.41 -7.72
CA ASP A 93 -0.11 1.42 -8.68
C ASP A 93 0.57 2.81 -8.75
N LYS A 94 -0.17 3.86 -8.44
CA LYS A 94 0.36 5.22 -8.38
C LYS A 94 1.10 5.52 -7.08
N LEU A 95 0.60 5.02 -5.96
CA LEU A 95 1.14 5.30 -4.63
C LEU A 95 2.29 4.37 -4.25
N GLY A 96 2.43 3.20 -4.87
CA GLY A 96 3.55 2.30 -4.62
C GLY A 96 3.61 1.83 -3.16
N ASP A 97 4.76 1.98 -2.52
CA ASP A 97 4.96 1.62 -1.11
C ASP A 97 4.34 2.62 -0.12
N LEU A 98 3.91 3.78 -0.63
CA LEU A 98 3.21 4.82 0.12
C LEU A 98 1.68 4.67 0.09
N ALA A 99 1.16 3.62 -0.54
CA ALA A 99 -0.26 3.28 -0.45
C ALA A 99 -0.65 3.03 1.02
N PRO A 100 -1.90 3.31 1.44
CA PRO A 100 -2.32 3.09 2.81
C PRO A 100 -2.12 1.63 3.20
N ALA A 101 -1.74 1.37 4.45
CA ALA A 101 -1.49 0.01 4.89
C ALA A 101 -2.72 -0.89 4.66
N GLY A 102 -2.47 -2.11 4.14
CA GLY A 102 -3.51 -3.08 3.78
C GLY A 102 -4.06 -2.92 2.36
N ALA A 103 -3.63 -1.90 1.62
CA ALA A 103 -4.11 -1.65 0.27
C ALA A 103 -3.83 -2.78 -0.70
N ARG A 104 -2.64 -3.38 -0.61
CA ARG A 104 -2.29 -4.56 -1.40
C ARG A 104 -3.16 -5.76 -1.06
N GLY A 105 -3.57 -5.90 0.20
CA GLY A 105 -4.48 -6.95 0.65
C GLY A 105 -5.85 -6.85 -0.02
N VAL A 106 -6.40 -5.65 -0.14
CA VAL A 106 -7.65 -5.41 -0.88
C VAL A 106 -7.51 -5.80 -2.35
N VAL A 107 -6.39 -5.52 -3.01
CA VAL A 107 -6.16 -5.97 -4.41
C VAL A 107 -6.12 -7.49 -4.53
N VAL A 108 -5.44 -8.16 -3.59
CA VAL A 108 -5.38 -9.62 -3.58
C VAL A 108 -6.79 -10.20 -3.46
N VAL A 109 -7.60 -9.66 -2.56
CA VAL A 109 -8.99 -10.08 -2.37
C VAL A 109 -9.84 -9.83 -3.61
N GLU A 110 -9.77 -8.62 -4.16
CA GLU A 110 -10.44 -8.26 -5.42
C GLU A 110 -10.15 -9.29 -6.52
N ASN A 111 -8.87 -9.66 -6.70
CA ASN A 111 -8.46 -10.63 -7.70
C ASN A 111 -9.01 -12.03 -7.42
N VAL A 112 -8.91 -12.51 -6.18
CA VAL A 112 -9.43 -13.85 -5.80
C VAL A 112 -10.93 -13.95 -6.02
N LEU A 113 -11.70 -12.94 -5.61
CA LEU A 113 -13.15 -12.91 -5.77
C LEU A 113 -13.55 -12.83 -7.26
N ASN A 114 -12.83 -12.04 -8.05
CA ASN A 114 -13.07 -11.93 -9.50
C ASN A 114 -12.70 -13.22 -10.25
N GLU A 115 -11.59 -13.88 -9.91
CA GLU A 115 -11.18 -15.15 -10.52
C GLU A 115 -12.15 -16.29 -10.20
N THR A 116 -12.71 -16.30 -8.99
CA THR A 116 -13.68 -17.31 -8.56
C THR A 116 -15.11 -17.00 -8.99
N GLY A 117 -15.40 -15.75 -9.36
CA GLY A 117 -16.75 -15.27 -9.66
C GLY A 117 -17.68 -15.26 -8.44
N GLN A 118 -17.12 -15.17 -7.24
CA GLN A 118 -17.85 -15.23 -5.98
C GLN A 118 -17.69 -13.91 -5.21
N GLU A 119 -18.73 -13.49 -4.50
CA GLU A 119 -18.68 -12.33 -3.59
C GLU A 119 -18.10 -12.70 -2.20
N SER A 120 -17.85 -13.98 -1.95
CA SER A 120 -17.20 -14.44 -0.73
C SER A 120 -16.35 -15.66 -1.00
N PHE A 121 -15.17 -15.72 -0.39
CA PHE A 121 -14.26 -16.85 -0.47
C PHE A 121 -13.78 -17.24 0.92
N LYS A 122 -13.90 -18.53 1.26
CA LYS A 122 -13.39 -19.09 2.52
C LYS A 122 -12.06 -19.80 2.27
N GLY A 123 -10.97 -19.17 2.69
CA GLY A 123 -9.64 -19.77 2.70
C GLY A 123 -9.35 -20.52 4.00
N GLU A 124 -8.15 -21.07 4.08
CA GLU A 124 -7.65 -21.71 5.32
C GLU A 124 -7.39 -20.66 6.41
N TYR A 125 -6.66 -19.60 6.08
CA TYR A 125 -6.25 -18.56 7.04
C TYR A 125 -7.18 -17.36 7.10
N TYR A 126 -7.86 -17.04 5.99
CA TYR A 126 -8.69 -15.85 5.89
C TYR A 126 -10.00 -16.14 5.18
N ASN A 127 -11.03 -15.39 5.57
CA ASN A 127 -12.26 -15.27 4.80
C ASN A 127 -12.30 -13.89 4.15
N PHE A 128 -12.69 -13.88 2.87
CA PHE A 128 -12.84 -12.68 2.07
C PHE A 128 -14.30 -12.48 1.74
N GLN A 129 -14.76 -11.23 1.80
CA GLN A 129 -16.11 -10.86 1.40
C GLN A 129 -16.08 -9.52 0.69
N ARG A 130 -16.88 -9.40 -0.37
CA ARG A 130 -17.23 -8.13 -1.03
C ARG A 130 -18.74 -7.93 -0.90
N ASN A 131 -19.17 -6.74 -0.48
CA ASN A 131 -20.59 -6.40 -0.40
C ASN A 131 -21.10 -5.77 -1.72
N GLN A 132 -22.38 -5.42 -1.78
CA GLN A 132 -23.02 -4.82 -2.97
C GLN A 132 -22.45 -3.44 -3.34
N ASP A 133 -21.88 -2.73 -2.38
CA ASP A 133 -21.24 -1.43 -2.58
C ASP A 133 -19.79 -1.56 -3.08
N GLY A 134 -19.28 -2.80 -3.19
CA GLY A 134 -17.89 -3.10 -3.56
C GLY A 134 -16.92 -3.01 -2.37
N ASP A 135 -17.42 -2.85 -1.15
CA ASP A 135 -16.58 -2.84 0.04
C ASP A 135 -16.10 -4.24 0.40
N ILE A 136 -14.80 -4.36 0.70
CA ILE A 136 -14.12 -5.59 1.08
C ILE A 136 -14.00 -5.69 2.59
N THR A 137 -14.21 -6.90 3.10
CA THR A 137 -13.85 -7.31 4.47
C THR A 137 -12.94 -8.52 4.43
N ILE A 138 -11.90 -8.48 5.26
CA ILE A 138 -10.95 -9.58 5.46
C ILE A 138 -11.03 -10.00 6.92
N VAL A 139 -11.37 -11.27 7.15
CA VAL A 139 -11.47 -11.86 8.48
C VAL A 139 -10.36 -12.88 8.64
N ASN A 140 -9.65 -12.85 9.77
CA ASN A 140 -8.70 -13.89 10.12
C ASN A 140 -9.46 -15.08 10.75
N ASN A 141 -9.34 -16.27 10.15
CA ASN A 141 -10.11 -17.44 10.56
C ASN A 141 -9.69 -18.02 11.91
N HIS A 142 -8.45 -17.73 12.34
CA HIS A 142 -7.93 -18.22 13.61
C HIS A 142 -8.44 -17.39 14.80
N THR A 143 -8.53 -16.08 14.63
CA THR A 143 -9.03 -15.16 15.67
C THR A 143 -10.53 -14.89 15.56
N GLY A 144 -11.10 -15.06 14.36
CA GLY A 144 -12.46 -14.66 14.04
C GLY A 144 -12.63 -13.14 13.91
N GLU A 145 -11.53 -12.39 13.91
CA GLU A 145 -11.56 -10.92 13.88
C GLU A 145 -11.49 -10.38 12.46
N ASP A 146 -12.25 -9.32 12.21
CA ASP A 146 -12.10 -8.49 11.02
C ASP A 146 -10.75 -7.77 11.12
N ILE A 147 -9.79 -8.14 10.28
CA ILE A 147 -8.46 -7.53 10.30
C ILE A 147 -8.40 -6.27 9.43
N LEU A 148 -9.18 -6.24 8.34
CA LEU A 148 -9.26 -5.11 7.41
C LEU A 148 -10.69 -4.97 6.88
N ARG A 149 -11.14 -3.71 6.76
CA ARG A 149 -12.38 -3.37 6.07
C ARG A 149 -12.19 -2.16 5.17
N THR A 150 -12.81 -2.16 4.00
CA THR A 150 -13.01 -0.93 3.23
C THR A 150 -14.40 -0.36 3.46
N MET A 151 -14.50 0.96 3.43
CA MET A 151 -15.78 1.66 3.46
C MET A 151 -15.66 2.92 2.62
N GLN A 152 -16.45 3.03 1.56
CA GLN A 152 -16.48 4.21 0.68
C GLN A 152 -15.08 4.61 0.15
N GLY A 153 -14.27 3.61 -0.21
CA GLY A 153 -12.91 3.81 -0.72
C GLY A 153 -11.84 4.11 0.35
N GLN A 154 -12.20 4.14 1.63
CA GLN A 154 -11.24 4.21 2.74
C GLN A 154 -10.91 2.81 3.26
N ILE A 155 -9.68 2.61 3.74
CA ILE A 155 -9.27 1.38 4.42
C ILE A 155 -9.24 1.64 5.92
N SER A 156 -9.87 0.77 6.69
CA SER A 156 -9.72 0.68 8.13
C SER A 156 -8.99 -0.60 8.49
N LEU A 157 -7.87 -0.43 9.20
CA LEU A 157 -7.13 -1.54 9.81
C LEU A 157 -7.60 -1.68 11.25
N ASN A 158 -8.29 -2.79 11.54
CA ASN A 158 -8.85 -3.03 12.86
C ASN A 158 -7.87 -3.86 13.71
N ALA A 159 -7.55 -5.07 13.25
CA ALA A 159 -6.70 -6.03 13.96
C ALA A 159 -5.58 -6.60 13.07
N MET A 160 -5.32 -6.00 11.91
CA MET A 160 -4.27 -6.48 11.00
C MET A 160 -2.90 -6.43 11.69
N THR A 161 -2.27 -7.60 11.79
CA THR A 161 -0.92 -7.73 12.33
C THR A 161 0.14 -7.45 11.27
N PRO A 162 1.40 -7.17 11.66
CA PRO A 162 2.50 -7.08 10.69
C PRO A 162 2.69 -8.35 9.86
N THR A 163 2.37 -9.52 10.42
CA THR A 163 2.43 -10.80 9.70
C THR A 163 1.36 -10.89 8.62
N ASP A 164 0.12 -10.48 8.93
CA ASP A 164 -0.97 -10.45 7.95
C ASP A 164 -0.62 -9.52 6.79
N LEU A 165 -0.16 -8.30 7.10
CA LEU A 165 0.27 -7.31 6.10
C LEU A 165 1.34 -7.90 5.17
N LYS A 166 2.38 -8.50 5.75
CA LYS A 166 3.47 -9.14 4.97
C LYS A 166 2.95 -10.28 4.08
N ASN A 167 2.01 -11.09 4.55
CA ASN A 167 1.41 -12.16 3.76
C ASN A 167 0.69 -11.60 2.52
N PHE A 168 -0.09 -10.53 2.68
CA PHE A 168 -0.77 -9.88 1.56
C PHE A 168 0.20 -9.21 0.59
N GLN A 169 1.26 -8.57 1.09
CA GLN A 169 2.31 -8.01 0.24
C GLN A 169 2.98 -9.08 -0.63
N GLN A 170 3.29 -10.24 -0.05
CA GLN A 170 3.86 -11.36 -0.79
C GLN A 170 2.88 -11.92 -1.83
N ALA A 171 1.60 -12.06 -1.49
CA ALA A 171 0.57 -12.51 -2.42
C ALA A 171 0.43 -11.53 -3.61
N PHE A 172 0.41 -10.23 -3.33
CA PHE A 172 0.38 -9.17 -4.35
C PHE A 172 1.61 -9.22 -5.26
N GLN A 173 2.81 -9.42 -4.72
CA GLN A 173 4.03 -9.56 -5.52
C GLN A 173 3.97 -10.80 -6.44
N ARG A 174 3.45 -11.93 -5.95
CA ARG A 174 3.27 -13.14 -6.78
C ARG A 174 2.29 -12.92 -7.93
N MET A 175 1.20 -12.20 -7.68
CA MET A 175 0.21 -11.86 -8.72
C MET A 175 0.80 -10.99 -9.84
N ASN A 176 1.72 -10.08 -9.49
CA ASN A 176 2.34 -9.14 -10.42
C ASN A 176 3.68 -9.63 -10.99
N SER A 177 4.17 -10.80 -10.54
CA SER A 177 5.37 -11.40 -11.10
C SER A 177 5.05 -12.03 -12.46
N PRO A 178 5.91 -11.87 -13.47
CA PRO A 178 5.76 -12.61 -14.72
C PRO A 178 5.67 -14.10 -14.40
N LYS A 179 4.59 -14.77 -14.83
CA LYS A 179 4.52 -16.23 -14.73
C LYS A 179 5.77 -16.79 -15.44
N PRO A 180 6.54 -17.70 -14.82
CA PRO A 180 7.59 -18.37 -15.55
C PRO A 180 6.94 -19.04 -16.75
N MET A 181 7.39 -18.68 -17.95
CA MET A 181 7.04 -19.42 -19.15
C MET A 181 7.49 -20.86 -18.88
N LEU A 182 6.54 -21.77 -18.72
CA LEU A 182 6.81 -23.19 -18.84
C LEU A 182 7.44 -23.35 -20.23
N GLU A 183 8.75 -23.57 -20.27
CA GLU A 183 9.41 -24.07 -21.47
C GLU A 183 8.61 -25.30 -21.89
N GLN A 184 7.87 -25.17 -23.00
CA GLN A 184 7.29 -26.30 -23.68
C GLN A 184 8.48 -27.16 -24.10
N SER A 185 8.78 -28.18 -23.31
CA SER A 185 9.63 -29.27 -23.73
C SER A 185 8.92 -29.90 -24.93
N SER A 186 9.38 -29.58 -26.13
CA SER A 186 8.97 -30.25 -27.35
C SER A 186 9.13 -31.76 -27.12
N PRO A 187 8.10 -32.59 -27.40
CA PRO A 187 8.32 -34.02 -27.45
C PRO A 187 9.25 -34.32 -28.63
N ASP A 188 10.48 -34.74 -28.33
CA ASP A 188 11.36 -35.36 -29.31
C ASP A 188 10.65 -36.60 -29.88
N LEU A 189 10.09 -36.44 -31.07
CA LEU A 189 9.72 -37.54 -31.96
C LEU A 189 11.02 -38.10 -32.55
N GLU A 190 11.72 -38.94 -31.80
CA GLU A 190 12.68 -39.85 -32.40
C GLU A 190 11.93 -41.02 -33.08
N ARG A 191 12.22 -41.18 -34.36
CA ARG A 191 11.74 -42.21 -35.28
C ARG A 191 12.48 -43.53 -35.08
#